data_AF-A0A352IZ85-F1
#
_entry.id   AF-A0A352IZ85-F1
#
_cell.length_a   1.000
_cell.length_b   1.000
_cell.length_c   1.000
_cell.angle_alpha   90.00
_cell.angle_beta   90.00
_cell.angle_gamma   90.00
#
_symmetry.space_group_name_H-M   'P 1'
#
loop_
_entity.id
_entity.type
_entity.pdbx_description
1 polymer ?
#
loop_
_entity_poly.entity_id
_entity_poly.type
_entity_poly.pdbx_seq_one_letter_code
_entity_poly.pdbx_strand_id
1 'polypeptide(L)' 'MLATLLLTLLVTGCVTTTDSRFSREADQQEALDNYVKLATAYIGQGNLERARHHLDRALKLDSDDPGARAA' A
#
# COMPACT_ATOMS: atom_id res chain seq x y z
N MET A 1 16.28 -19.65 -33.32
CA MET A 1 14.96 -19.00 -33.41
C MET A 1 13.84 -19.78 -32.71
N LEU A 2 13.88 -21.12 -32.67
CA LEU A 2 12.88 -21.94 -31.97
C LEU A 2 12.99 -21.86 -30.42
N ALA A 3 14.23 -21.81 -29.89
CA ALA A 3 14.47 -21.77 -28.44
C ALA A 3 13.94 -20.48 -27.77
N THR A 4 14.03 -19.34 -28.45
CA THR A 4 13.52 -18.04 -27.99
C THR A 4 11.99 -18.02 -27.90
N LEU A 5 11.28 -18.81 -28.72
CA LEU A 5 9.83 -18.87 -28.75
C LEU A 5 9.24 -19.73 -27.61
N LEU A 6 9.97 -20.76 -27.15
CA LEU A 6 9.56 -21.54 -25.99
C LEU A 6 9.65 -20.73 -24.68
N LEU A 7 10.65 -19.86 -24.56
CA LEU A 7 10.90 -19.12 -23.33
C LEU A 7 9.82 -18.06 -23.04
N THR A 8 9.25 -17.44 -24.07
CA THR A 8 8.17 -16.44 -23.91
C THR A 8 6.84 -17.08 -23.50
N LEU A 9 6.60 -18.35 -23.87
CA LEU A 9 5.37 -19.07 -23.55
C LEU A 9 5.27 -19.38 -22.05
N LEU A 10 6.41 -19.61 -21.37
CA LEU A 10 6.47 -19.86 -19.92
C LEU A 10 6.16 -18.62 -19.06
N VAL A 11 6.21 -17.41 -19.64
CA VAL A 11 5.97 -16.16 -18.90
C VAL A 11 4.49 -15.73 -18.98
N THR A 12 3.67 -16.40 -19.78
CA THR A 12 2.23 -16.11 -19.92
C THR A 12 1.40 -16.78 -18.81
N GLY A 13 1.75 -16.52 -17.55
CA GLY A 13 0.90 -16.86 -16.41
C GLY A 13 -0.19 -15.81 -16.23
N CYS A 14 -1.47 -16.20 -16.34
CA CYS A 14 -2.56 -15.34 -15.89
C CYS A 14 -2.53 -15.26 -14.37
N VAL A 15 -2.05 -14.14 -13.83
CA VAL A 15 -2.25 -13.82 -12.41
C VAL A 15 -3.73 -13.51 -12.20
N THR A 16 -4.45 -14.46 -11.58
CA THR A 16 -5.79 -14.20 -11.06
C THR A 16 -5.66 -13.24 -9.88
N THR A 17 -6.09 -12.00 -10.07
CA THR A 17 -6.36 -11.08 -8.97
C THR A 17 -7.74 -11.40 -8.43
N THR A 18 -7.80 -11.85 -7.18
CA THR A 18 -9.07 -12.06 -6.47
C THR A 18 -9.59 -10.71 -6.02
N ASP A 19 -10.35 -10.03 -6.88
CA ASP A 19 -11.12 -8.83 -6.52
C ASP A 19 -12.41 -9.29 -5.81
N SER A 20 -12.42 -9.16 -4.49
CA SER A 20 -13.54 -9.48 -3.61
C SER A 20 -13.70 -8.32 -2.63
N ARG A 21 -14.89 -8.15 -2.05
CA ARG A 21 -15.09 -7.06 -1.07
C ARG A 21 -14.16 -7.18 0.15
N PHE A 22 -13.88 -8.40 0.57
CA PHE A 22 -12.94 -8.68 1.66
C PHE A 22 -11.50 -8.33 1.31
N SER A 23 -11.06 -8.58 0.07
CA SER A 23 -9.71 -8.18 -0.37
C SER A 23 -9.59 -6.66 -0.48
N ARG A 24 -10.63 -5.96 -0.96
CA ARG A 24 -10.61 -4.49 -0.99
C ARG A 24 -10.53 -3.84 0.39
N GLU A 25 -11.27 -4.36 1.37
CA GLU A 25 -11.18 -3.89 2.76
C GLU A 25 -9.80 -4.19 3.36
N ALA A 26 -9.23 -5.37 3.10
CA ALA A 26 -7.88 -5.71 3.52
C ALA A 26 -6.83 -4.78 2.87
N ASP A 27 -6.94 -4.53 1.57
CA ASP A 27 -6.05 -3.61 0.84
C ASP A 27 -6.14 -2.18 1.39
N GLN A 28 -7.35 -1.73 1.76
CA GLN A 28 -7.56 -0.42 2.36
C GLN A 28 -6.90 -0.33 3.74
N GLN A 29 -7.05 -1.35 4.57
CA GLN A 29 -6.41 -1.41 5.89
C GLN A 29 -4.88 -1.48 5.78
N GLU A 30 -4.36 -2.25 4.83
CA GLU A 30 -2.93 -2.32 4.56
C GLU A 30 -2.37 -0.98 4.07
N ALA A 31 -3.10 -0.28 3.20
CA ALA A 31 -2.72 1.06 2.76
C ALA A 31 -2.65 2.03 3.95
N LEU A 32 -3.62 1.95 4.88
CA LEU A 32 -3.68 2.76 6.09
C LEU A 32 -2.47 2.56 7.00
N ASP A 33 -2.19 1.31 7.35
CA ASP A 33 -1.04 0.94 8.18
C ASP A 33 0.29 1.40 7.55
N ASN A 34 0.41 1.26 6.22
CA ASN A 34 1.58 1.75 5.49
C ASN A 34 1.75 3.27 5.57
N TYR A 35 0.67 4.05 5.47
CA TYR A 35 0.73 5.50 5.63
C TYR A 35 1.16 5.91 7.04
N VAL A 36 0.64 5.25 8.08
CA VAL A 36 1.03 5.52 9.48
C VAL A 36 2.50 5.17 9.72
N LYS A 37 2.98 4.04 9.19
CA LYS A 37 4.40 3.65 9.25
C LYS A 37 5.32 4.66 8.57
N LEU A 38 4.97 5.12 7.36
CA LEU A 38 5.73 6.15 6.66
C LEU A 38 5.75 7.46 7.43
N ALA A 39 4.60 7.89 7.97
CA ALA A 39 4.53 9.08 8.79
C ALA A 39 5.45 8.98 10.02
N THR A 40 5.39 7.86 10.73
CA THR A 40 6.22 7.60 11.92
C THR A 40 7.71 7.65 11.57
N ALA A 41 8.11 7.05 10.44
CA ALA A 41 9.49 7.09 9.97
C ALA A 41 9.96 8.52 9.66
N TYR A 42 9.10 9.35 9.04
CA TYR A 42 9.43 10.74 8.74
C TYR A 42 9.45 11.64 9.99
N ILE A 43 8.61 11.36 10.99
CA ILE A 43 8.68 12.03 12.31
C ILE A 43 10.04 11.76 12.94
N GLY A 44 10.49 10.50 12.96
CA GLY A 44 11.81 10.13 13.47
C GLY A 44 12.98 10.79 12.74
N GLN A 45 12.78 11.17 11.46
CA GLN A 45 13.76 11.90 10.65
C GLN A 45 13.64 13.43 10.78
N GLY A 46 12.68 13.94 11.55
CA GLY A 46 12.39 15.37 11.67
C GLY A 46 11.70 16.00 10.46
N ASN A 47 11.25 15.19 9.48
CA ASN A 47 10.57 15.67 8.29
C ASN A 47 9.04 15.68 8.49
N LEU A 48 8.57 16.64 9.27
CA LEU A 48 7.17 16.74 9.65
C LEU A 48 6.24 17.05 8.46
N GLU A 49 6.71 17.74 7.43
CA GLU A 49 5.89 18.05 6.25
C GLU A 49 5.49 16.78 5.50
N ARG A 50 6.46 15.87 5.26
CA ARG A 50 6.15 14.58 4.64
C ARG A 50 5.33 13.69 5.55
N ALA A 51 5.62 13.68 6.86
CA ALA A 51 4.83 12.93 7.81
C ALA A 51 3.36 13.35 7.77
N ARG A 52 3.09 14.67 7.83
CA ARG A 52 1.75 15.24 7.72
C ARG A 52 1.06 14.82 6.44
N HIS A 53 1.77 14.83 5.30
CA HIS A 53 1.19 14.36 4.04
C HIS A 53 0.68 12.92 4.12
N HIS A 54 1.45 12.02 4.73
CA HIS A 54 1.05 10.61 4.86
C HIS A 54 -0.10 10.43 5.86
N LEU A 55 -0.10 11.13 7.01
CA LEU A 55 -1.22 11.12 7.95
C LEU A 55 -2.51 11.65 7.31
N ASP A 56 -2.40 12.69 6.49
CA ASP A 56 -3.55 13.28 5.79
C ASP A 56 -4.12 12.34 4.70
N ARG A 57 -3.34 11.36 4.23
CA ARG A 57 -3.83 10.27 3.36
C ARG A 57 -4.48 9.15 4.17
N ALA A 58 -3.89 8.79 5.30
CA ALA A 58 -4.47 7.83 6.24
C ALA A 58 -5.86 8.29 6.71
N LEU A 59 -5.98 9.54 7.17
CA LEU A 59 -7.24 10.12 7.66
C LEU A 59 -8.31 10.31 6.57
N LYS A 60 -7.92 10.35 5.29
CA LYS A 60 -8.87 10.35 4.17
C LYS A 60 -9.44 8.96 3.90
N LEU A 61 -8.71 7.90 4.26
CA LEU A 61 -9.15 6.53 4.13
C LEU A 61 -10.00 6.11 5.33
N ASP A 62 -9.57 6.47 6.53
CA ASP A 62 -10.34 6.33 7.78
C ASP A 62 -10.01 7.51 8.71
N SER A 63 -11.00 8.37 8.93
CA SER A 63 -10.85 9.57 9.75
C SER A 63 -10.69 9.30 11.25
N ASP A 64 -11.07 8.10 11.69
CA ASP A 64 -11.02 7.67 13.08
C ASP A 64 -9.89 6.65 13.34
N ASP A 65 -8.98 6.45 12.37
CA ASP A 65 -7.85 5.54 12.55
C ASP A 65 -7.00 5.93 13.78
N PRO A 66 -6.88 5.04 14.78
CA PRO A 66 -6.17 5.35 16.02
C PRO A 66 -4.67 5.56 15.78
N GLY A 67 -4.07 4.88 14.79
CA GLY A 67 -2.65 5.03 14.48
C GLY A 67 -2.33 6.42 13.92
N ALA A 68 -3.12 6.87 12.95
CA ALA A 68 -2.98 8.17 12.31
C ALA A 68 -3.26 9.34 13.28
N ARG A 69 -4.12 9.13 14.28
CA ARG A 69 -4.44 10.15 15.30
C ARG A 69 -3.45 10.16 16.48
N ALA A 70 -2.72 9.06 16.71
CA ALA A 70 -1.75 8.94 17.80
C ALA A 70 -0.31 9.29 17.40
N ALA A 71 0.00 9.28 16.10
CA ALA A 71 1.29 9.67 15.54
C ALA A 71 1.57 11.18 15.68
#